data_AF-A0A8B9AAT1-F1
#
_entry.id   AF-A0A8B9AAT1-F1
#
_cell.length_a   1.000
_cell.length_b   1.000
_cell.length_c   1.000
_cell.angle_alpha   90.00
_cell.angle_beta   90.00
_cell.angle_gamma   90.00
#
_symmetry.space_group_name_H-M   'P 1'
#
loop_
_entity.id
_entity.type
_entity.pdbx_description
1 polymer ?
#
loop_
_entity_poly.entity_id
_entity_poly.type
_entity_poly.pdbx_seq_one_letter_code
_entity_poly.pdbx_strand_id
1 'polypeptide(L)'
;MTSPSLPSMALKSPALTVRLLGLILNKAESVADISFTLDDGTGRIDINRWVNEFSDANEVAAIQNGMYVRVDAHMKGFQGKRHAFSVRPVTDFNDIVLHFIECIYVHFETGLKALACREKGVPAWMQTNPITSTPFSNRVKGYHAPLTNQSSAFSSTDRSGNDAYNLVLGVFQEPAILHQDFVC
;
A
#
# COMPACT_ATOMS: atom_id res chain seq x y z
N MET A 1 -18.21 -10.34 -49.48
CA MET A 1 -18.98 -10.48 -48.24
C MET A 1 -18.00 -10.60 -47.09
N THR A 2 -17.72 -9.50 -46.39
CA THR A 2 -16.81 -9.45 -45.24
C THR A 2 -17.59 -9.73 -43.97
N SER A 3 -17.17 -10.71 -43.16
CA SER A 3 -17.78 -10.95 -41.85
C SER A 3 -17.46 -9.77 -40.92
N PRO A 4 -18.42 -9.32 -40.09
CA PRO A 4 -18.11 -8.34 -39.06
C PRO A 4 -17.39 -9.04 -37.90
N SER A 5 -16.20 -8.54 -37.54
CA SER A 5 -15.49 -8.95 -36.33
C SER A 5 -16.24 -8.47 -35.09
N LEU A 6 -16.60 -9.38 -34.19
CA LEU A 6 -17.17 -9.05 -32.88
C LEU A 6 -16.16 -8.25 -32.05
N PRO A 7 -16.57 -7.14 -31.41
CA PRO A 7 -15.69 -6.43 -30.49
C PRO A 7 -15.40 -7.32 -29.28
N SER A 8 -14.11 -7.53 -28.99
CA SER A 8 -13.65 -8.19 -27.78
C SER A 8 -14.19 -7.41 -26.57
N MET A 9 -15.20 -7.95 -25.90
CA MET A 9 -15.64 -7.49 -24.59
C MET A 9 -14.54 -7.85 -23.58
N ALA A 10 -13.50 -7.03 -23.52
CA ALA A 10 -12.57 -7.05 -22.40
C ALA A 10 -13.40 -6.71 -21.15
N LEU A 11 -13.61 -7.70 -20.28
CA LEU A 11 -14.23 -7.54 -18.97
C LEU A 11 -13.44 -6.45 -18.23
N LYS A 12 -14.03 -5.25 -18.11
CA LYS A 12 -13.41 -4.13 -17.43
C LYS A 12 -13.31 -4.52 -15.96
N SER A 13 -12.10 -4.92 -15.52
CA SER A 13 -11.84 -5.23 -14.12
C SER A 13 -12.33 -4.06 -13.25
N PRO A 14 -13.06 -4.30 -12.15
CA PRO A 14 -13.50 -3.22 -11.28
C PRO A 14 -12.29 -2.39 -10.87
N ALA A 15 -12.32 -1.09 -11.14
CA ALA A 15 -11.27 -0.18 -10.71
C ALA A 15 -11.40 -0.01 -9.20
N LEU A 16 -10.39 -0.44 -8.46
CA LEU A 16 -10.34 -0.23 -7.01
C LEU A 16 -9.86 1.20 -6.76
N THR A 17 -10.66 1.98 -6.02
CA THR A 17 -10.22 3.28 -5.54
C THR A 17 -9.48 3.09 -4.22
N VAL A 18 -8.32 3.72 -4.10
CA VAL A 18 -7.51 3.72 -2.88
C VAL A 18 -7.18 5.15 -2.48
N ARG A 19 -6.99 5.32 -1.17
CA ARG A 19 -6.44 6.54 -0.59
C ARG A 19 -5.06 6.24 -0.04
N LEU A 20 -4.10 7.08 -0.39
CA LEU A 20 -2.72 6.99 0.06
C LEU A 20 -2.34 8.33 0.70
N LEU A 21 -1.40 8.29 1.63
CA LEU A 21 -0.80 9.48 2.20
C LEU A 21 0.71 9.26 2.31
N GLY A 22 1.49 10.19 1.77
CA GLY A 22 2.96 10.07 1.82
C GLY A 22 3.67 11.32 1.36
N LEU A 23 5.00 11.27 1.44
CA LEU A 23 5.93 12.30 1.01
C LEU A 23 6.12 12.26 -0.50
N ILE A 24 6.11 13.43 -1.14
CA ILE A 24 6.40 13.55 -2.57
C ILE A 24 7.91 13.58 -2.81
N LEU A 25 8.34 12.71 -3.71
CA LEU A 25 9.69 12.62 -4.25
C LEU A 25 9.64 12.67 -5.79
N ASN A 26 10.74 13.09 -6.41
CA ASN A 26 10.95 13.01 -7.86
C ASN A 26 9.79 13.58 -8.72
N LYS A 27 9.15 14.66 -8.27
CA LYS A 27 8.10 15.34 -9.05
C LYS A 27 8.64 15.77 -10.41
N ALA A 28 7.91 15.42 -11.46
CA ALA A 28 8.14 15.84 -12.83
C ALA A 28 6.82 16.32 -13.45
N GLU A 29 6.87 17.50 -14.07
CA GLU A 29 5.71 18.11 -14.73
C GLU A 29 5.87 18.03 -16.25
N SER A 30 4.76 17.73 -16.91
CA SER A 30 4.58 17.78 -18.36
C SER A 30 3.39 18.67 -18.67
N VAL A 31 3.17 18.97 -19.95
CA VAL A 31 2.03 19.79 -20.40
C VAL A 31 0.69 19.11 -20.08
N ALA A 32 0.64 17.77 -20.13
CA ALA A 32 -0.61 17.01 -19.99
C ALA A 32 -0.77 16.34 -18.62
N ASP A 33 0.32 16.16 -17.88
CA ASP A 33 0.33 15.34 -16.69
C ASP A 33 1.45 15.69 -15.72
N ILE A 34 1.28 15.27 -14.47
CA ILE A 34 2.23 15.42 -13.40
C ILE A 34 2.47 14.06 -12.78
N SER A 35 3.74 13.69 -12.69
CA SER A 35 4.18 12.42 -12.12
C SER A 35 5.09 12.65 -10.94
N PHE A 36 5.00 11.76 -9.96
CA PHE A 36 5.85 11.79 -8.77
C PHE A 36 5.90 10.41 -8.13
N THR A 37 6.90 10.21 -7.28
CA THR A 37 7.00 9.05 -6.40
C THR A 37 6.43 9.43 -5.03
N LEU A 38 5.49 8.64 -4.52
CA LEU A 38 4.94 8.77 -3.17
C LEU A 38 5.66 7.79 -2.25
N ASP A 39 6.19 8.28 -1.13
CA ASP A 39 6.89 7.49 -0.11
C ASP A 39 6.20 7.67 1.25
N ASP A 40 5.63 6.60 1.79
CA ASP A 40 5.01 6.60 3.12
C ASP A 40 5.92 5.98 4.20
N GLY A 41 7.16 5.59 3.85
CA GLY A 41 8.09 4.88 4.72
C GLY A 41 7.92 3.36 4.72
N THR A 42 6.83 2.82 4.16
CA THR A 42 6.64 1.38 3.94
C THR A 42 7.06 0.94 2.54
N GLY A 43 7.16 1.88 1.61
CA GLY A 43 7.62 1.67 0.25
C GLY A 43 7.42 2.90 -0.62
N ARG A 44 7.76 2.74 -1.90
CA ARG A 44 7.67 3.81 -2.90
C ARG A 44 6.77 3.42 -4.05
N ILE A 45 5.95 4.36 -4.48
CA ILE A 45 4.94 4.14 -5.52
C ILE A 45 4.97 5.30 -6.51
N ASP A 46 5.08 4.99 -7.80
CA ASP A 46 4.95 6.00 -8.85
C ASP A 46 3.48 6.31 -9.16
N ILE A 47 3.14 7.59 -9.07
CA ILE A 47 1.82 8.15 -9.30
C ILE A 47 1.87 9.05 -10.54
N ASN A 48 0.81 9.00 -11.36
CA ASN A 48 0.58 9.97 -12.42
C ASN A 48 -0.81 10.62 -12.26
N ARG A 49 -0.90 11.95 -12.40
CA ARG A 49 -2.13 12.72 -12.44
C ARG A 49 -2.21 13.48 -13.75
N TRP A 50 -3.28 13.28 -14.51
CA TRP A 50 -3.55 14.08 -15.70
C TRP A 50 -4.11 15.44 -15.31
N VAL A 51 -3.75 16.47 -16.08
CA VAL A 51 -4.22 17.84 -15.90
C VAL A 51 -5.15 18.14 -17.06
N ASN A 52 -6.46 18.11 -16.81
CA ASN A 52 -7.46 18.31 -17.87
C ASN A 52 -8.02 19.73 -17.85
N GLU A 53 -8.13 20.32 -16.67
CA GLU A 53 -8.77 21.63 -16.47
C GLU A 53 -7.85 22.63 -15.74
N PHE A 54 -8.21 23.91 -15.81
CA PHE A 54 -7.45 24.96 -15.12
C PHE A 54 -7.47 24.80 -13.58
N SER A 55 -8.55 24.21 -13.05
CA SER A 55 -8.69 23.83 -11.64
C SER A 55 -7.63 22.79 -11.24
N ASP A 56 -7.43 21.76 -12.07
CA ASP A 56 -6.38 20.76 -11.85
C ASP A 56 -5.02 21.44 -11.78
N ALA A 57 -4.69 22.30 -12.76
CA ALA A 57 -3.40 22.97 -12.83
C ALA A 57 -3.08 23.76 -11.54
N ASN A 58 -4.08 24.43 -10.96
CA ASN A 58 -3.90 25.20 -9.73
C ASN A 58 -3.69 24.30 -8.50
N GLU A 59 -4.39 23.15 -8.41
CA GLU A 59 -4.15 22.17 -7.36
C GLU A 59 -2.73 21.62 -7.41
N VAL A 60 -2.22 21.30 -8.61
CA VAL A 60 -0.91 20.68 -8.75
C VAL A 60 0.24 21.67 -8.66
N ALA A 61 0.02 22.95 -8.99
CA ALA A 61 1.01 24.01 -8.84
C ALA A 61 1.42 24.22 -7.36
N ALA A 62 0.49 23.98 -6.43
CA ALA A 62 0.76 24.08 -4.99
C ALA A 62 1.65 22.95 -4.46
N ILE A 63 1.91 21.90 -5.25
CA ILE A 63 2.53 20.65 -4.81
C ILE A 63 4.02 20.64 -5.15
N GLN A 64 4.89 20.20 -4.24
CA GLN A 64 6.35 20.22 -4.39
C GLN A 64 6.97 18.99 -3.72
N ASN A 65 8.20 18.65 -4.12
CA ASN A 65 9.00 17.62 -3.45
C ASN A 65 9.20 17.98 -1.98
N GLY A 66 9.19 16.97 -1.11
CA GLY A 66 9.33 17.13 0.34
C GLY A 66 8.04 17.49 1.08
N MET A 67 6.90 17.56 0.38
CA MET A 67 5.60 17.77 1.02
C MET A 67 4.84 16.46 1.20
N TYR A 68 4.14 16.34 2.33
CA TYR A 68 3.14 15.30 2.52
C TYR A 68 1.87 15.64 1.75
N VAL A 69 1.33 14.65 1.05
CA VAL A 69 0.08 14.77 0.31
C VAL A 69 -0.84 13.59 0.58
N ARG A 70 -2.14 13.87 0.50
CA ARG A 70 -3.19 12.87 0.38
C ARG A 70 -3.49 12.65 -1.09
N VAL A 71 -3.50 11.39 -1.52
CA VAL A 71 -3.75 10.97 -2.90
C VAL A 71 -4.95 10.03 -2.94
N ASP A 72 -5.97 10.39 -3.73
CA ASP A 72 -7.05 9.47 -4.09
C ASP A 72 -6.80 8.99 -5.54
N ALA A 73 -6.68 7.67 -5.72
CA ALA A 73 -6.23 7.07 -6.98
C ALA A 73 -7.03 5.83 -7.36
N HIS A 74 -7.08 5.56 -8.66
CA HIS A 74 -7.60 4.30 -9.19
C HIS A 74 -6.45 3.32 -9.40
N MET A 75 -6.56 2.14 -8.78
CA MET A 75 -5.65 1.01 -9.00
C MET A 75 -6.17 0.12 -10.12
N LYS A 76 -5.33 -0.07 -11.14
CA LYS A 76 -5.57 -1.02 -12.23
C LYS A 76 -4.37 -1.96 -12.36
N GLY A 77 -4.53 -3.20 -11.92
CA GLY A 77 -3.49 -4.23 -12.02
C GLY A 77 -2.27 -4.01 -11.10
N PHE A 78 -1.29 -4.93 -11.17
CA PHE A 78 -0.16 -5.01 -10.24
C PHE A 78 1.14 -4.33 -10.73
N GLN A 79 1.20 -3.88 -12.00
CA GLN A 79 2.46 -3.48 -12.67
C GLN A 79 2.37 -2.13 -13.42
N GLY A 80 1.38 -1.28 -13.10
CA GLY A 80 1.18 0.01 -13.79
C GLY A 80 1.41 1.23 -12.90
N LYS A 81 1.84 2.34 -13.51
CA LYS A 81 1.74 3.69 -12.92
C LYS A 81 0.29 3.90 -12.49
N ARG A 82 0.08 4.34 -11.25
CA ARG A 82 -1.28 4.51 -10.70
C ARG A 82 -1.78 5.89 -11.06
N HIS A 83 -3.05 5.97 -11.47
CA HIS A 83 -3.64 7.23 -11.88
C HIS A 83 -4.38 7.88 -10.71
N ALA A 84 -3.86 9.01 -10.25
CA ALA A 84 -4.51 9.83 -9.24
C ALA A 84 -5.53 10.76 -9.89
N PHE A 85 -6.67 10.93 -9.24
CA PHE A 85 -7.68 11.92 -9.61
C PHE A 85 -7.79 13.05 -8.58
N SER A 86 -7.23 12.87 -7.37
CA SER A 86 -7.07 13.94 -6.39
C SER A 86 -5.71 13.82 -5.71
N VAL A 87 -5.02 14.96 -5.57
CA VAL A 87 -3.77 15.11 -4.83
C VAL A 87 -3.87 16.42 -4.06
N ARG A 88 -3.81 16.36 -2.73
CA ARG A 88 -3.98 17.53 -1.86
C ARG A 88 -2.85 17.60 -0.84
N PRO A 89 -2.24 18.79 -0.61
CA PRO A 89 -1.30 18.99 0.49
C PRO A 89 -1.91 18.60 1.83
N VAL A 90 -1.12 17.94 2.67
CA VAL A 90 -1.49 17.70 4.07
C VAL A 90 -1.25 18.98 4.86
N THR A 91 -2.28 19.48 5.52
CA THR A 91 -2.22 20.71 6.33
C THR A 91 -2.20 20.44 7.83
N ASP A 92 -2.69 19.28 8.26
CA ASP A 92 -2.59 18.79 9.64
C ASP A 92 -1.81 17.47 9.65
N PHE A 93 -0.69 17.42 10.36
CA PHE A 93 0.17 16.24 10.42
C PHE A 93 -0.46 15.07 11.19
N ASN A 94 -1.50 15.29 11.99
CA ASN A 94 -2.27 14.21 12.60
C ASN A 94 -2.89 13.28 11.55
N ASP A 95 -3.17 13.78 10.35
CA ASP A 95 -3.67 12.99 9.23
C ASP A 95 -2.73 11.85 8.84
N ILE A 96 -1.41 12.01 9.03
CA ILE A 96 -0.43 10.96 8.74
C ILE A 96 -0.65 9.77 9.67
N VAL A 97 -0.71 10.03 10.97
CA VAL A 97 -0.91 9.00 11.98
C VAL A 97 -2.28 8.34 11.81
N LEU A 98 -3.31 9.15 11.59
CA LEU A 98 -4.66 8.65 11.34
C LEU A 98 -4.70 7.75 10.11
N HIS A 99 -4.02 8.12 9.02
CA HIS A 99 -3.95 7.29 7.82
C HIS A 99 -3.37 5.89 8.09
N PHE A 100 -2.29 5.79 8.87
CA PHE A 100 -1.74 4.48 9.24
C PHE A 100 -2.71 3.65 10.08
N ILE A 101 -3.38 4.27 11.05
CA ILE A 101 -4.39 3.61 11.88
C ILE A 101 -5.55 3.11 11.00
N GLU A 102 -6.05 3.95 10.08
CA GLU A 102 -7.09 3.58 9.12
C GLU A 102 -6.66 2.40 8.23
N CYS A 103 -5.43 2.42 7.69
CA CYS A 103 -4.90 1.34 6.88
C CYS A 103 -4.87 0.01 7.64
N ILE A 104 -4.39 0.02 8.89
CA ILE A 104 -4.36 -1.17 9.75
C ILE A 104 -5.79 -1.69 10.00
N TYR A 105 -6.69 -0.80 10.40
CA TYR A 105 -8.09 -1.15 10.69
C TYR A 105 -8.80 -1.75 9.48
N VAL A 106 -8.72 -1.10 8.32
CA VAL A 106 -9.36 -1.57 7.07
C VAL A 106 -8.76 -2.89 6.61
N HIS A 107 -7.44 -3.07 6.74
CA HIS A 107 -6.79 -4.32 6.38
C HIS A 107 -7.25 -5.49 7.27
N PHE A 108 -7.35 -5.26 8.58
CA PHE A 108 -7.86 -6.24 9.53
C PHE A 108 -9.31 -6.65 9.21
N GLU A 109 -10.20 -5.67 9.05
CA GLU A 109 -11.61 -5.90 8.71
C GLU A 109 -11.78 -6.64 7.37
N THR A 110 -11.01 -6.25 6.35
CA THR A 110 -11.05 -6.89 5.04
C THR A 110 -10.51 -8.31 5.09
N GLY A 111 -9.42 -8.53 5.85
CA GLY A 111 -8.84 -9.85 6.10
C GLY A 111 -9.84 -10.80 6.76
N LEU A 112 -10.52 -10.36 7.82
CA LEU A 112 -11.57 -11.16 8.50
C LEU A 112 -12.70 -11.56 7.55
N LYS A 113 -13.19 -10.62 6.73
CA LYS A 113 -14.22 -10.91 5.72
C LYS A 113 -13.75 -11.92 4.68
N ALA A 114 -12.51 -11.82 4.22
CA ALA A 114 -11.93 -12.78 3.28
C ALA A 114 -11.84 -14.20 3.88
N LEU A 115 -11.53 -14.31 5.17
CA LEU A 115 -11.53 -15.59 5.89
C LEU A 115 -12.94 -16.15 6.07
N ALA A 116 -13.91 -15.32 6.47
CA ALA A 116 -15.31 -15.73 6.62
C ALA A 116 -15.95 -16.20 5.30
N CYS A 117 -15.59 -15.57 4.17
CA CYS A 117 -16.01 -16.02 2.85
C CYS A 117 -15.33 -17.31 2.40
N ARG A 118 -14.20 -17.72 3.01
CA ARG A 118 -13.51 -18.97 2.70
C ARG A 118 -14.11 -20.19 3.41
N GLU A 119 -14.77 -19.99 4.55
CA GLU A 119 -15.54 -21.05 5.24
C GLU A 119 -16.88 -21.36 4.56
N LYS A 120 -17.44 -20.43 3.78
CA LYS A 120 -18.60 -20.70 2.92
C LYS A 120 -18.19 -21.46 1.65
N GLY A 121 -17.50 -22.58 1.85
CA GLY A 121 -17.27 -23.60 0.83
C GLY A 121 -18.59 -24.06 0.24
N VAL A 122 -18.57 -24.24 -1.08
CA VAL A 122 -19.62 -24.75 -1.96
C VAL A 122 -20.40 -25.90 -1.29
N PRO A 123 -21.75 -25.96 -1.38
CA PRO A 123 -22.51 -27.08 -0.84
C PRO A 123 -22.07 -28.40 -1.48
N ALA A 124 -21.97 -29.44 -0.64
CA ALA A 124 -21.37 -30.75 -0.92
C ALA A 124 -21.95 -31.54 -2.11
N TRP A 125 -23.00 -31.05 -2.78
CA TRP A 125 -23.63 -31.72 -3.92
C TRP A 125 -22.94 -31.45 -5.26
N MET A 126 -21.93 -30.57 -5.32
CA MET A 126 -21.18 -30.30 -6.54
C MET A 126 -19.80 -31.00 -6.57
N GLN A 127 -19.67 -32.15 -5.91
CA GLN A 127 -18.51 -33.04 -6.08
C GLN A 127 -18.79 -34.06 -7.19
N THR A 128 -18.25 -33.80 -8.38
CA THR A 128 -18.00 -34.85 -9.37
C THR A 128 -16.50 -35.04 -9.53
N ASN A 129 -15.99 -36.20 -9.16
CA ASN A 129 -14.69 -36.75 -9.51
C ASN A 129 -14.91 -38.26 -9.75
N PRO A 130 -14.20 -38.95 -10.68
CA PRO A 130 -12.75 -39.11 -10.56
C PRO A 130 -11.87 -39.19 -11.85
N ILE A 131 -10.63 -38.67 -11.70
CA ILE A 131 -9.28 -39.21 -12.07
C ILE A 131 -8.94 -39.34 -13.60
N THR A 132 -7.86 -38.73 -14.14
CA THR A 132 -6.48 -39.28 -14.12
C THR A 132 -5.40 -38.29 -14.62
N SER A 133 -4.28 -38.20 -13.87
CA SER A 133 -2.89 -37.74 -14.18
C SER A 133 -2.67 -36.30 -14.69
N THR A 134 -1.91 -35.43 -14.01
CA THR A 134 -0.52 -35.60 -13.52
C THR A 134 -0.25 -34.78 -12.25
N PRO A 135 0.66 -35.21 -11.35
CA PRO A 135 0.92 -34.51 -10.10
C PRO A 135 2.02 -33.46 -10.29
N PHE A 136 1.67 -32.18 -10.38
CA PHE A 136 2.62 -31.14 -9.99
C PHE A 136 2.60 -31.03 -8.46
N SER A 137 3.34 -31.96 -7.84
CA SER A 137 3.74 -31.85 -6.45
C SER A 137 4.58 -30.59 -6.31
N ASN A 138 3.97 -29.49 -5.86
CA ASN A 138 4.72 -28.51 -5.08
C ASN A 138 4.89 -29.08 -3.67
N ARG A 139 5.76 -30.08 -3.63
CA ARG A 139 6.73 -30.33 -2.58
C ARG A 139 7.09 -28.98 -1.97
N VAL A 140 6.74 -28.82 -0.70
CA VAL A 140 7.42 -27.91 0.22
C VAL A 140 8.90 -28.29 0.16
N LYS A 141 9.65 -27.69 -0.77
CA LYS A 141 11.06 -27.44 -0.54
C LYS A 141 11.06 -26.29 0.45
N GLY A 142 11.24 -26.65 1.72
CA GLY A 142 11.64 -25.70 2.73
C GLY A 142 12.86 -24.96 2.21
N TYR A 143 12.65 -23.74 1.76
CA TYR A 143 13.56 -22.69 2.11
C TYR A 143 13.08 -22.22 3.48
N HIS A 144 13.64 -22.82 4.53
CA HIS A 144 13.91 -22.01 5.71
C HIS A 144 14.76 -20.85 5.17
N ALA A 145 14.16 -19.68 4.96
CA ALA A 145 14.94 -18.48 5.11
C ALA A 145 15.38 -18.51 6.59
N PRO A 146 16.69 -18.55 6.89
CA PRO A 146 17.09 -18.27 8.26
C PRO A 146 16.55 -16.87 8.55
N LEU A 147 15.67 -16.78 9.55
CA LEU A 147 15.32 -15.50 10.14
C LEU A 147 16.60 -14.97 10.78
N THR A 148 17.44 -14.37 9.96
CA THR A 148 18.60 -13.64 10.42
C THR A 148 18.15 -12.19 10.39
N ASN A 149 17.78 -11.68 11.56
CA ASN A 149 17.86 -10.25 11.81
C ASN A 149 19.33 -9.86 11.65
N GLN A 150 19.75 -9.67 10.40
CA GLN A 150 20.89 -8.83 10.10
C GLN A 150 20.30 -7.47 9.78
N SER A 151 19.88 -6.76 10.83
CA SER A 151 20.13 -5.32 10.80
C SER A 151 21.63 -5.19 10.56
N SER A 152 21.97 -4.78 9.36
CA SER A 152 23.33 -4.41 9.01
C SER A 152 23.78 -3.38 10.04
N ALA A 153 24.64 -3.83 10.95
CA ALA A 153 25.51 -2.96 11.71
C ALA A 153 26.28 -2.14 10.68
N PHE A 154 25.84 -0.92 10.42
CA PHE A 154 26.71 0.10 9.86
C PHE A 154 27.73 0.40 10.95
N SER A 155 28.82 -0.38 10.94
CA SER A 155 30.07 0.02 11.55
C SER A 155 30.60 1.19 10.74
N SER A 156 30.27 2.39 11.20
CA SER A 156 30.99 3.62 10.90
C SER A 156 31.11 4.33 12.22
N THR A 157 32.36 4.40 12.70
CA THR A 157 32.82 5.29 13.76
C THR A 157 32.10 6.63 13.72
N ASP A 158 31.12 6.84 14.59
CA ASP A 158 31.08 8.02 15.42
C ASP A 158 30.12 7.86 16.61
N ARG A 159 30.60 8.39 17.72
CA ARG A 159 30.14 8.20 19.09
C ARG A 159 28.83 8.96 19.37
N SER A 160 27.69 8.53 18.82
CA SER A 160 26.38 9.18 19.12
C SER A 160 25.10 8.41 18.73
N GLY A 161 25.15 7.14 18.27
CA GLY A 161 23.94 6.44 17.78
C GLY A 161 23.21 5.54 18.78
N ASN A 162 23.87 5.17 19.88
CA ASN A 162 23.32 4.24 20.86
C ASN A 162 22.44 4.92 21.92
N ASP A 163 22.49 6.25 22.03
CA ASP A 163 21.73 7.01 23.02
C ASP A 163 20.23 7.08 22.65
N ALA A 164 19.90 7.37 21.41
CA ALA A 164 18.52 7.51 20.94
C ALA A 164 17.76 6.18 21.04
N TYR A 165 18.38 5.07 20.63
CA TYR A 165 17.79 3.75 20.76
C TYR A 165 17.53 3.38 22.23
N ASN A 166 18.50 3.65 23.11
CA ASN A 166 18.37 3.37 24.54
C ASN A 166 17.38 4.30 25.25
N LEU A 167 17.27 5.56 24.82
CA LEU A 167 16.27 6.52 25.32
C LEU A 167 14.86 6.05 24.97
N VAL A 168 14.64 5.65 23.71
CA VAL A 168 13.35 5.12 23.25
C VAL A 168 12.98 3.85 24.01
N LEU A 169 13.92 2.92 24.17
CA LEU A 169 13.69 1.71 24.98
C LEU A 169 13.40 2.03 26.45
N GLY A 170 14.08 3.02 27.02
CA GLY A 170 13.87 3.45 28.40
C GLY A 170 12.45 3.97 28.66
N VAL A 171 11.88 4.72 27.72
CA VAL A 171 10.49 5.18 27.80
C VAL A 171 9.53 4.00 27.82
N PHE A 172 9.69 3.03 26.90
CA PHE A 172 8.81 1.87 26.84
C PHE A 172 8.94 0.90 28.03
N GLN A 173 10.03 0.99 28.79
CA GLN A 173 10.26 0.19 30.00
C GLN A 173 9.85 0.94 31.28
N GLU A 174 9.39 2.18 31.18
CA GLU A 174 9.02 2.97 32.35
C GLU A 174 7.77 2.36 33.00
N PRO A 175 7.80 2.05 34.32
CA PRO A 175 6.71 1.35 34.99
C PRO A 175 5.38 2.11 34.96
N ALA A 176 5.40 3.43 34.75
CA ALA A 176 4.19 4.24 34.54
C ALA A 176 3.47 3.93 33.22
N ILE A 177 4.19 3.53 32.17
CA ILE A 177 3.62 3.13 30.88
C ILE A 177 3.13 1.68 30.92
N LEU A 178 3.81 0.82 31.68
CA LEU A 178 3.45 -0.60 31.81
C LEU A 178 2.23 -0.85 32.71
N HIS A 179 1.90 0.08 33.61
CA HIS A 179 0.76 -0.03 34.54
C HIS A 179 -0.42 0.89 34.22
N GLN A 180 -0.47 1.48 33.03
CA GLN A 180 -1.65 2.23 32.61
C GLN A 180 -2.74 1.23 32.22
N ASP A 181 -3.44 0.72 33.23
CA ASP A 181 -4.67 -0.06 33.05
C ASP A 181 -5.59 0.76 32.14
N PHE A 182 -5.84 0.25 30.93
CA PHE A 182 -6.90 0.75 30.07
C PHE A 182 -8.22 0.48 30.78
N VAL A 183 -8.66 1.45 31.59
CA VAL A 183 -10.03 1.47 32.11
C VAL A 183 -10.92 1.82 30.92
N CYS A 184 -11.59 0.80 30.39
CA CYS A 184 -12.73 0.93 29.49
C CYS A 184 -13.91 1.62 30.18
#